data_AF-A0A6A3PN51-F1
#
_entry.id   AF-A0A6A3PN51-F1
#
_cell.length_a   1.000
_cell.length_b   1.000
_cell.length_c   1.000
_cell.angle_alpha   90.00
_cell.angle_beta   90.00
_cell.angle_gamma   90.00
#
_symmetry.space_group_name_H-M   'P 1'
#
loop_
_entity.id
_entity.type
_entity.pdbx_description
1 polymer ?
#
loop_
_entity_poly.entity_id
_entity_poly.type
_entity_poly.pdbx_seq_one_letter_code
_entity_poly.pdbx_strand_id
1 'polypeptide(L)'
;MLGVIECLKEIGIKVRVPSLLHVDNQAAIAQLKGEDTTGHAKHIDTRHKFVKDFVKKKVLLINYCESKKMRADVLMKVLPAPRLAELRGLVMLSG
;
A
#
# COMPACT_ATOMS: atom_id res chain seq x y z
N MET A 1 0.10 8.87 -5.27
CA MET A 1 -1.09 8.16 -4.76
C MET A 1 -2.41 8.86 -5.07
N LEU A 2 -2.49 10.22 -5.11
CA LEU A 2 -3.69 10.92 -5.62
C LEU A 2 -4.08 10.40 -7.01
N GLY A 3 -3.08 10.18 -7.88
CA GLY A 3 -3.28 9.58 -9.19
C GLY A 3 -3.80 8.14 -9.18
N VAL A 4 -3.63 7.33 -8.11
CA VAL A 4 -4.12 5.94 -8.15
C VAL A 4 -5.64 5.91 -7.97
N ILE A 5 -6.18 6.65 -7.00
CA ILE A 5 -7.63 6.72 -6.80
C ILE A 5 -8.32 7.37 -7.99
N GLU A 6 -7.75 8.47 -8.51
CA GLU A 6 -8.30 9.14 -9.70
C GLU A 6 -8.18 8.25 -10.95
N CYS A 7 -7.04 7.60 -11.19
CA CYS A 7 -6.88 6.68 -12.32
C CYS A 7 -7.84 5.48 -12.23
N LEU A 8 -8.06 4.92 -11.03
CA LEU A 8 -9.05 3.87 -10.81
C LEU A 8 -10.46 4.35 -11.18
N LYS A 9 -10.84 5.59 -10.84
CA LYS A 9 -12.12 6.18 -11.24
C LYS A 9 -12.20 6.39 -12.75
N GLU A 10 -11.12 6.88 -13.38
CA GLU A 10 -11.04 7.12 -14.82
C GLU A 10 -11.26 5.84 -15.63
N ILE A 11 -10.73 4.70 -15.16
CA ILE A 11 -10.95 3.40 -15.79
C ILE A 11 -12.27 2.73 -15.35
N GLY A 12 -13.16 3.45 -14.68
CA GLY A 12 -14.51 3.00 -14.31
C GLY A 12 -14.58 2.10 -13.08
N ILE A 13 -13.51 1.96 -12.31
CA ILE A 13 -13.51 1.17 -11.07
C ILE A 13 -14.11 2.00 -9.94
N LYS A 14 -15.19 1.48 -9.34
CA LYS A 14 -15.80 2.09 -8.15
C LYS A 14 -14.86 1.99 -6.96
N VAL A 15 -14.29 3.11 -6.54
CA VAL A 15 -13.43 3.20 -5.37
C VAL A 15 -14.26 3.55 -4.12
N ARG A 16 -14.11 2.77 -3.06
CA ARG A 16 -14.70 3.09 -1.74
C ARG A 16 -13.83 4.12 -1.01
N VAL A 17 -14.47 5.08 -0.33
CA VAL A 17 -13.80 6.08 0.51
C VAL A 17 -14.32 5.94 1.96
N PRO A 18 -13.44 5.79 2.97
CA PRO A 18 -11.99 5.67 2.85
C PRO A 18 -11.57 4.39 2.12
N SER A 19 -10.55 4.49 1.26
CA SER A 19 -9.96 3.31 0.62
C SER A 19 -9.00 2.61 1.58
N LEU A 20 -9.04 1.28 1.60
CA LEU A 20 -8.15 0.49 2.44
C LEU A 20 -6.77 0.35 1.78
N LEU A 21 -5.72 0.84 2.45
CA LEU A 21 -4.34 0.66 2.04
C LEU A 21 -3.66 -0.38 2.94
N HIS A 22 -3.28 -1.51 2.35
CA HIS A 22 -2.51 -2.56 3.03
C HIS A 22 -1.02 -2.24 3.02
N VAL A 23 -0.39 -2.31 4.19
CA VAL A 23 1.05 -2.05 4.37
C VAL A 23 1.68 -3.18 5.17
N ASP A 24 2.79 -3.73 4.70
CA ASP A 24 3.52 -4.81 5.37
C ASP A 24 4.71 -4.31 6.21
N ASN A 25 5.16 -3.10 5.97
CA ASN A 25 6.18 -2.45 6.77
C ASN A 25 5.57 -1.77 8.02
N GLN A 26 5.68 -2.43 9.17
CA GLN A 26 5.21 -1.89 10.45
C GLN A 26 5.90 -0.58 10.85
N ALA A 27 7.18 -0.40 10.52
CA ALA A 27 7.88 0.86 10.79
C ALA A 27 7.28 2.01 9.98
N ALA A 28 6.87 1.77 8.73
CA ALA A 28 6.15 2.77 7.94
C ALA A 28 4.77 3.10 8.55
N ILE A 29 4.05 2.12 9.09
CA ILE A 29 2.78 2.36 9.79
C ILE A 29 3.00 3.21 11.06
N ALA A 30 4.02 2.89 11.86
CA ALA A 30 4.41 3.66 13.04
C ALA A 30 4.76 5.11 12.67
N GLN A 31 5.57 5.29 11.62
CA GLN A 31 5.90 6.61 11.08
C GLN A 31 4.65 7.40 10.68
N LEU A 32 3.66 6.76 10.04
CA LEU A 32 2.38 7.39 9.68
C LEU A 32 1.56 7.82 10.90
N LYS A 33 1.65 7.08 12.01
CA LYS A 33 0.97 7.40 13.29
C LYS A 33 1.65 8.50 14.09
N GLY A 34 2.85 8.93 13.69
CA GLY A 34 3.60 9.99 14.37
C GLY A 34 4.60 9.49 15.39
N GLU A 35 4.97 8.20 15.34
CA GLU A 35 6.14 7.72 16.07
C GLU A 35 7.40 8.23 15.34
N ASP A 36 8.14 9.11 16.00
CA ASP A 36 9.34 9.75 15.45
C ASP A 36 10.47 8.74 15.30
N THR A 37 10.68 8.25 14.07
CA THR A 37 11.96 7.66 13.68
C THR A 37 12.87 8.78 13.22
N THR A 38 13.99 8.96 13.92
CA THR A 38 15.01 10.00 13.68
C THR A 38 15.37 10.14 12.20
N GLY A 39 15.26 11.37 11.70
CA GLY A 39 15.27 11.68 10.28
C GLY A 39 16.61 11.44 9.58
N HIS A 40 16.61 10.61 8.54
CA HIS A 40 17.72 10.54 7.57
C HIS A 40 17.32 10.26 6.10
N ALA A 41 16.04 10.39 5.72
CA ALA A 41 15.63 10.11 4.32
C ALA A 41 14.62 11.12 3.76
N LYS A 42 15.11 12.18 3.10
CA LYS A 42 14.27 13.20 2.44
C LYS A 42 13.25 12.63 1.45
N HIS A 43 13.60 11.58 0.70
CA HIS A 43 12.68 10.92 -0.25
C HIS A 43 11.53 10.18 0.46
N ILE A 44 11.78 9.68 1.67
CA ILE A 44 10.77 9.03 2.51
C ILE A 44 9.81 10.09 3.07
N ASP A 45 10.32 11.26 3.45
CA ASP A 45 9.57 12.35 4.08
C ASP A 45 8.47 12.92 3.17
N THR A 46 8.74 13.13 1.88
CA THR A 46 7.73 13.61 0.92
C THR A 46 6.56 12.61 0.77
N ARG A 47 6.86 11.32 0.57
CA ARG A 47 5.82 10.29 0.44
C ARG A 47 5.00 10.13 1.73
N HIS A 48 5.67 10.24 2.88
CA HIS A 48 5.00 10.18 4.18
C HIS A 48 4.05 11.34 4.41
N LYS A 49 4.44 12.58 4.09
CA LYS A 49 3.54 13.75 4.20
C LYS A 49 2.26 13.54 3.40
N PHE A 50 2.38 13.08 2.15
CA PHE A 50 1.21 12.79 1.33
C PHE A 50 0.29 11.72 1.96
N VAL A 51 0.82 10.57 2.35
CA VAL A 51 -0.01 9.49 2.92
C VAL A 51 -0.64 9.94 4.25
N LYS A 52 0.11 10.63 5.12
CA LYS A 52 -0.43 11.22 6.35
C LYS A 52 -1.59 12.17 6.06
N ASP A 53 -1.47 13.04 5.05
CA ASP A 53 -2.53 13.98 4.69
C ASP A 53 -3.80 13.28 4.20
N PHE A 54 -3.69 12.18 3.43
CA PHE A 54 -4.86 11.40 3.02
C PHE A 54 -5.54 10.66 4.16
N VAL A 55 -4.75 10.15 5.11
CA VAL A 55 -5.30 9.54 6.32
C VAL A 55 -6.02 10.61 7.16
N LYS A 56 -5.42 11.79 7.34
CA LYS A 56 -6.07 12.94 8.02
C LYS A 56 -7.37 13.38 7.34
N LYS A 57 -7.38 13.41 6.00
CA LYS A 57 -8.58 13.72 5.18
C LYS A 57 -9.60 12.57 5.13
N LYS A 58 -9.37 11.46 5.84
CA LYS A 58 -10.23 10.25 5.82
C LYS A 58 -10.45 9.68 4.42
N VAL A 59 -9.48 9.87 3.52
CA VAL A 59 -9.48 9.30 2.17
C VAL A 59 -8.88 7.90 2.18
N LEU A 60 -7.92 7.65 3.08
CA LEU A 60 -7.26 6.35 3.24
C LEU A 60 -7.42 5.82 4.67
N LEU A 61 -7.61 4.51 4.78
CA LEU A 61 -7.49 3.74 6.01
C LEU A 61 -6.28 2.81 5.89
N ILE A 62 -5.34 2.89 6.82
CA ILE A 62 -4.15 2.04 6.81
C ILE A 62 -4.44 0.75 7.60
N ASN A 63 -4.15 -0.39 6.99
CA ASN A 63 -4.21 -1.68 7.68
C ASN A 63 -2.92 -2.48 7.46
N TYR A 64 -2.45 -3.14 8.50
CA TYR A 64 -1.30 -4.02 8.38
C TYR A 64 -1.67 -5.26 7.55
N CYS A 65 -0.73 -5.70 6.72
CA CYS A 65 -0.82 -6.96 5.98
C CYS A 65 0.52 -7.66 6.08
N GLU A 66 0.55 -8.93 6.52
CA GLU A 66 1.80 -9.70 6.53
C GLU A 66 2.40 -9.76 5.12
N SER A 67 3.73 -9.62 4.99
CA SER A 67 4.41 -9.69 3.68
C SER A 67 4.08 -10.98 2.92
N LYS A 68 3.83 -12.09 3.64
CA LYS A 68 3.39 -13.36 3.03
C LYS A 68 2.03 -13.29 2.32
N LYS A 69 1.19 -12.31 2.66
CA LYS A 69 -0.15 -12.09 2.10
C LYS A 69 -0.21 -10.82 1.22
N MET A 70 0.91 -10.10 1.06
CA MET A 70 0.95 -8.85 0.31
C MET A 70 0.85 -9.13 -1.20
N ARG A 71 -0.38 -9.15 -1.71
CA ARG A 71 -0.71 -9.47 -3.11
C ARG A 71 0.02 -8.58 -4.12
N ALA A 72 0.28 -7.33 -3.76
CA ALA A 72 0.96 -6.38 -4.64
C ALA A 72 2.42 -6.80 -4.94
N ASP A 73 3.00 -7.70 -4.15
CA ASP A 73 4.34 -8.25 -4.40
C ASP A 73 4.44 -8.95 -5.76
N VAL A 74 3.34 -9.52 -6.28
CA VAL A 74 3.28 -10.14 -7.62
C VAL A 74 3.68 -9.16 -8.71
N LEU A 75 3.39 -7.87 -8.51
CA LEU A 75 3.64 -6.81 -9.50
C LEU A 75 4.97 -6.09 -9.26
N MET A 76 5.50 -6.11 -8.04
CA MET A 76 6.61 -5.27 -7.62
C MET A 76 7.92 -6.02 -7.36
N LYS A 77 7.85 -7.33 -7.12
CA LYS A 77 9.03 -8.14 -6.73
C LYS A 77 9.33 -9.21 -7.75
N VAL A 78 10.61 -9.49 -7.94
CA VAL A 78 11.07 -10.73 -8.56
C VAL A 78 10.95 -11.83 -7.51
N LEU A 79 9.99 -12.72 -7.68
CA LEU A 79 9.69 -13.79 -6.73
C LEU A 79 10.11 -15.16 -7.28
N PRO A 80 10.69 -16.05 -6.45
CA PRO A 80 10.88 -17.44 -6.82
C PRO A 80 9.56 -18.11 -7.21
N ALA A 81 9.61 -19.08 -8.12
CA ALA A 81 8.42 -19.74 -8.66
C ALA A 81 7.43 -20.26 -7.59
N PRO A 82 7.87 -20.91 -6.49
CA PRO A 82 6.94 -21.35 -5.44
C PRO A 82 6.18 -20.19 -4.80
N ARG A 83 6.89 -19.10 -4.51
CA ARG A 83 6.31 -17.91 -3.86
C ARG A 83 5.36 -17.15 -4.79
N LEU A 84 5.68 -17.11 -6.08
CA LEU A 84 4.81 -16.54 -7.10
C LEU A 84 3.51 -17.36 -7.22
N ALA A 85 3.59 -18.70 -7.19
CA ALA A 85 2.42 -19.57 -7.26
C ALA A 85 1.47 -19.36 -6.06
N GLU A 86 2.02 -19.28 -4.84
CA GLU A 86 1.23 -18.95 -3.63
C GLU A 86 0.47 -17.63 -3.78
N LEU A 87 1.15 -16.57 -4.21
CA LEU A 87 0.54 -15.26 -4.34
C LEU A 87 -0.46 -15.19 -5.50
N ARG A 88 -0.23 -15.91 -6.61
CA ARG A 88 -1.18 -16.01 -7.74
C ARG A 88 -2.54 -16.54 -7.29
N GLY A 89 -2.55 -17.56 -6.43
CA GLY A 89 -3.79 -18.07 -5.82
C GLY A 89 -4.55 -17.00 -5.02
N LEU A 90 -3.85 -16.04 -4.41
CA LEU A 90 -4.46 -14.96 -3.63
C LEU A 90 -5.03 -13.83 -4.50
N VAL A 91 -4.52 -13.62 -5.71
CA VAL A 91 -4.97 -12.56 -6.63
C VAL A 91 -6.00 -13.02 -7.65
N MET A 92 -6.50 -14.25 -7.53
CA MET A 92 -7.44 -14.85 -8.50
C MET A 92 -6.92 -14.78 -9.95
N LEU A 93 -5.60 -14.78 -10.13
CA LEU A 93 -4.96 -14.99 -11.42
C LEU A 93 -4.90 -16.50 -11.64
N SER A 94 -6.06 -17.12 -11.79
CA SER A 94 -6.21 -18.50 -12.22
C SER A 94 -6.18 -18.50 -13.74
N GLY A 95 -5.05 -18.90 -14.32
CA GLY A 95 -4.97 -19.26 -15.74
C GLY A 95 -5.44 -20.70 -15.94
#